data_AF-A0A1M6BE08-F1
#
_entry.id   AF-A0A1M6BE08-F1
#
_cell.length_a   1.000
_cell.length_b   1.000
_cell.length_c   1.000
_cell.angle_alpha   90.00
_cell.angle_beta   90.00
_cell.angle_gamma   90.00
#
_symmetry.space_group_name_H-M   'P 1'
#
loop_
_entity.id
_entity.type
_entity.pdbx_description
1 polymer ?
#
loop_
_entity_poly.entity_id
_entity_poly.type
_entity_poly.pdbx_seq_one_letter_code
_entity_poly.pdbx_strand_id
1 'polypeptide(L)'
;MHRPYNQNLNSVKWVCKFIKEKNSNSEISKSEFYIEFYIYIIKKFFNLYNKKSNEALTHGIPSFESIKKPYDALIGLTKERKKKIINDALFNRRDEVEKSIFSTYKATSYFINLTKDKLKFVDFENKLTSSGEKLVSCRSNDFRLSKKEKEILFCAIIKEDFNFFISLSLLQKIQNKVKNLNIEEIHFEFLVEKFNIKHFRYTEASNEKNFSKVREHWIKDLGLLDKNYNIKKTFLKIITKEGLEEPYREVKKLVDDYYKEKIVSKSKFQEKIDFFIAIYETTPKNELGFLSLQDIADQMRMGKKSFQNFISEFYESEKNKYSIFFNNVVQSISGKNQYLIRNRPVVNIRIKELNK
;
A
#
# COMPACT_ATOMS: atom_id res chain seq x y z
N MET A 1 19.25 7.19 -3.60
CA MET A 1 18.16 6.23 -3.87
C MET A 1 17.39 5.96 -2.58
N HIS A 2 16.25 6.63 -2.37
CA HIS A 2 15.29 6.21 -1.33
C HIS A 2 14.76 4.84 -1.75
N ARG A 3 15.09 3.80 -0.97
CA ARG A 3 14.82 2.40 -1.33
C ARG A 3 13.44 1.98 -0.81
N PRO A 4 12.59 1.33 -1.62
CA PRO A 4 11.26 0.89 -1.20
C PRO A 4 11.35 -0.05 0.01
N TYR A 5 10.40 0.08 0.94
CA TYR A 5 10.25 -0.84 2.07
C TYR A 5 9.96 -2.25 1.54
N ASN A 6 10.51 -3.29 2.18
CA ASN A 6 10.12 -4.65 1.85
C ASN A 6 8.75 -4.97 2.48
N GLN A 7 7.87 -5.61 1.71
CA GLN A 7 6.53 -5.96 2.16
C GLN A 7 6.56 -7.06 3.24
N ASN A 8 7.53 -7.96 3.19
CA ASN A 8 7.53 -9.19 3.98
C ASN A 8 8.22 -9.03 5.33
N LEU A 9 7.45 -9.08 6.41
CA LEU A 9 8.02 -8.97 7.75
C LEU A 9 8.86 -10.18 8.20
N ASN A 10 8.71 -11.35 7.57
CA ASN A 10 9.58 -12.50 7.86
C ASN A 10 11.04 -12.23 7.48
N SER A 11 11.29 -11.28 6.58
CA SER A 11 12.65 -10.92 6.19
C SER A 11 13.47 -10.41 7.36
N VAL A 12 12.83 -9.73 8.32
CA VAL A 12 13.46 -9.26 9.56
C VAL A 12 14.02 -10.43 10.35
N LYS A 13 13.21 -11.48 10.51
CA LYS A 13 13.63 -12.71 11.18
C LYS A 13 14.77 -13.41 10.44
N TRP A 14 14.73 -13.47 9.10
CA TRP A 14 15.79 -14.13 8.31
C TRP A 14 17.14 -13.44 8.49
N VAL A 15 17.18 -12.11 8.45
CA VAL A 15 18.40 -11.34 8.69
C VAL A 15 18.90 -11.57 10.11
N CYS A 16 18.02 -11.50 11.12
CA CYS A 16 18.43 -11.71 12.50
C CYS A 16 18.94 -13.14 12.75
N LYS A 17 18.29 -14.16 12.16
CA LYS A 17 18.76 -15.55 12.26
C LYS A 17 20.11 -15.74 11.61
N PHE A 18 20.31 -15.18 10.42
CA PHE A 18 21.60 -15.21 9.74
C PHE A 18 22.70 -14.60 10.61
N ILE A 19 22.45 -13.44 11.20
CA ILE A 19 23.39 -12.80 12.13
C ILE A 19 23.67 -13.70 13.33
N LYS A 20 22.64 -14.29 13.96
CA LYS A 20 22.82 -15.18 15.09
C LYS A 20 23.66 -16.41 14.74
N GLU A 21 23.37 -17.05 13.62
CA GLU A 21 24.08 -18.23 13.13
C GLU A 21 25.55 -17.92 12.81
N LYS A 22 25.86 -16.70 12.36
CA LYS A 22 27.19 -16.31 11.86
C LYS A 22 28.06 -15.53 12.83
N ASN A 23 27.46 -14.73 13.73
CA ASN A 23 28.19 -14.00 14.77
C ASN A 23 28.63 -14.91 15.92
N SER A 24 27.98 -16.06 16.16
CA SER A 24 28.46 -17.05 17.13
C SER A 24 29.88 -17.56 16.83
N ASN A 25 30.34 -17.43 15.58
CA ASN A 25 31.65 -17.90 15.13
C ASN A 25 32.58 -16.77 14.63
N SER A 26 32.21 -15.49 14.77
CA SER A 26 32.98 -14.33 14.25
C SER A 26 33.33 -14.43 12.75
N GLU A 27 32.46 -15.04 11.93
CA GLU A 27 32.81 -15.51 10.58
C GLU A 27 32.72 -14.46 9.46
N ILE A 28 32.09 -13.30 9.70
CA ILE A 28 31.70 -12.36 8.62
C ILE A 28 32.22 -10.96 8.89
N SER A 29 33.02 -10.44 7.97
CA SER A 29 33.43 -9.04 7.97
C SER A 29 32.29 -8.13 7.52
N LYS A 30 32.24 -6.89 8.02
CA LYS A 30 31.18 -5.93 7.66
C LYS A 30 31.05 -5.70 6.15
N SER A 31 32.15 -5.73 5.42
CA SER A 31 32.19 -5.55 3.96
C SER A 31 31.56 -6.72 3.19
N GLU A 32 31.48 -7.90 3.80
CA GLU A 32 30.97 -9.11 3.15
C GLU A 32 29.51 -9.43 3.51
N PHE A 33 28.95 -8.73 4.50
CA PHE A 33 27.63 -9.01 5.07
C PHE A 33 26.52 -9.19 4.03
N TYR A 34 26.41 -8.26 3.07
CA TYR A 34 25.35 -8.30 2.06
C TYR A 34 25.49 -9.49 1.11
N ILE A 35 26.71 -9.81 0.67
CA ILE A 35 26.99 -10.93 -0.23
C ILE A 35 26.75 -12.26 0.49
N GLU A 36 27.19 -12.37 1.73
CA GLU A 36 26.99 -13.60 2.50
C GLU A 36 25.52 -13.83 2.84
N PHE A 37 24.79 -12.79 3.23
CA PHE A 37 23.35 -12.88 3.44
C PHE A 37 22.61 -13.25 2.16
N TYR A 38 23.03 -12.69 1.01
CA TYR A 38 22.48 -13.05 -0.29
C TYR A 38 22.68 -14.54 -0.60
N ILE A 39 23.89 -15.08 -0.41
CA ILE A 39 24.17 -16.51 -0.63
C ILE A 39 23.31 -17.38 0.31
N TYR A 40 23.20 -16.98 1.58
CA TYR A 40 22.37 -17.65 2.58
C TYR A 40 20.90 -17.72 2.13
N ILE A 41 20.33 -16.59 1.72
CA ILE A 41 18.89 -16.50 1.43
C ILE A 41 18.52 -17.15 0.09
N ILE A 42 19.40 -17.09 -0.93
CA ILE A 42 19.18 -17.82 -2.20
C ILE A 42 19.08 -19.32 -1.92
N LYS A 43 20.01 -19.89 -1.14
CA LYS A 43 19.96 -21.30 -0.76
C LYS A 43 18.68 -21.63 0.01
N LYS A 44 18.27 -20.75 0.93
CA LYS A 44 17.07 -20.93 1.75
C LYS A 44 15.78 -20.93 0.91
N PHE A 45 15.63 -19.97 -0.01
CA PHE A 45 14.47 -19.89 -0.90
C PHE A 45 14.42 -21.06 -1.89
N PHE A 46 15.55 -21.45 -2.49
CA PHE A 46 15.57 -22.60 -3.39
C PHE A 46 15.10 -23.89 -2.69
N ASN A 47 15.62 -24.14 -1.48
CA ASN A 47 15.22 -25.28 -0.67
C ASN A 47 13.73 -25.24 -0.27
N LEU A 48 13.18 -24.04 -0.05
CA LEU A 48 11.76 -23.88 0.23
C LEU A 48 10.92 -24.27 -0.99
N TYR A 49 11.23 -23.70 -2.15
CA TYR A 49 10.48 -23.95 -3.39
C TYR A 49 10.48 -25.43 -3.79
N ASN A 50 11.58 -26.15 -3.56
CA ASN A 50 11.68 -27.56 -3.91
C ASN A 50 10.89 -28.51 -2.99
N LYS A 51 10.48 -28.08 -1.80
CA LYS A 51 9.80 -28.96 -0.81
C LYS A 51 8.32 -29.21 -1.11
N LYS A 52 7.80 -28.83 -2.29
CA LYS A 52 6.40 -28.97 -2.75
C LYS A 52 5.31 -28.40 -1.82
N SER A 53 5.64 -27.85 -0.65
CA SER A 53 4.68 -27.14 0.19
C SER A 53 4.44 -25.73 -0.38
N ASN A 54 3.48 -25.61 -1.30
CA ASN A 54 2.95 -24.32 -1.74
C ASN A 54 2.13 -23.60 -0.65
N GLU A 55 2.10 -24.13 0.57
CA GLU A 55 1.38 -23.49 1.67
C GLU A 55 2.14 -22.25 2.16
N ALA A 56 1.61 -21.11 1.72
CA ALA A 56 1.88 -19.76 2.22
C ALA A 56 3.28 -19.20 1.91
N LEU A 57 3.68 -19.21 0.64
CA LEU A 57 4.69 -18.25 0.18
C LEU A 57 4.17 -16.83 0.43
N THR A 58 5.00 -16.05 1.10
CA THR A 58 4.68 -14.69 1.53
C THR A 58 4.90 -13.71 0.37
N HIS A 59 4.18 -12.60 0.37
CA HIS A 59 4.39 -11.52 -0.60
C HIS A 59 5.81 -10.95 -0.48
N GLY A 60 6.28 -10.21 -1.49
CA GLY A 60 7.57 -9.51 -1.43
C GLY A 60 8.84 -10.38 -1.47
N ILE A 61 8.75 -11.65 -1.91
CA ILE A 61 9.91 -12.53 -2.18
C ILE A 61 10.12 -12.76 -3.69
N PRO A 62 11.35 -13.02 -4.16
CA PRO A 62 11.61 -13.29 -5.57
C PRO A 62 10.99 -14.63 -6.02
N SER A 63 10.51 -14.71 -7.27
CA SER A 63 9.91 -15.91 -7.85
C SER A 63 10.87 -17.10 -7.90
N PHE A 64 10.34 -18.33 -8.00
CA PHE A 64 11.17 -19.53 -8.12
C PHE A 64 12.14 -19.44 -9.30
N GLU A 65 11.68 -19.02 -10.48
CA GLU A 65 12.53 -18.83 -11.66
C GLU A 65 13.68 -17.84 -11.40
N SER A 66 13.38 -16.75 -10.68
CA SER A 66 14.38 -15.74 -10.30
C SER A 66 15.38 -16.26 -9.27
N ILE A 67 15.03 -17.28 -8.47
CA ILE A 67 15.91 -17.89 -7.47
C ILE A 67 16.71 -19.06 -8.04
N LYS A 68 16.10 -19.83 -8.94
CA LYS A 68 16.72 -21.01 -9.56
C LYS A 68 17.97 -20.63 -10.35
N LYS A 69 17.91 -19.61 -11.21
CA LYS A 69 19.06 -19.18 -12.04
C LYS A 69 20.28 -18.82 -11.18
N PRO A 70 20.18 -17.93 -10.16
CA PRO A 70 21.29 -17.64 -9.26
C PRO A 70 21.75 -18.85 -8.44
N TYR A 71 20.83 -19.70 -7.98
CA TYR A 71 21.19 -20.88 -7.21
C TYR A 71 22.04 -21.85 -8.03
N ASP A 72 21.56 -22.21 -9.23
CA ASP A 72 22.26 -23.13 -10.15
C ASP A 72 23.64 -22.58 -10.54
N ALA A 73 23.75 -21.25 -10.72
CA ALA A 73 25.02 -20.59 -11.06
C ALA A 73 26.03 -20.53 -9.90
N LEU A 74 25.56 -20.63 -8.65
CA LEU A 74 26.40 -20.46 -7.45
C LEU A 74 26.63 -21.77 -6.70
N ILE A 75 25.79 -22.79 -6.85
CA ILE A 75 25.93 -24.05 -6.11
C ILE A 75 27.23 -24.77 -6.45
N GLY A 76 27.81 -25.46 -5.44
CA GLY A 76 29.06 -26.22 -5.60
C GLY A 76 30.32 -25.36 -5.68
N LEU A 77 30.20 -24.05 -5.89
CA LEU A 77 31.35 -23.14 -5.99
C LEU A 77 31.94 -22.75 -4.63
N THR A 78 33.24 -22.43 -4.61
CA THR A 78 33.95 -21.87 -3.45
C THR A 78 33.42 -20.48 -3.08
N LYS A 79 33.69 -20.03 -1.84
CA LYS A 79 33.22 -18.72 -1.34
C LYS A 79 33.76 -17.58 -2.21
N GLU A 80 35.02 -17.66 -2.60
CA GLU A 80 35.74 -16.67 -3.41
C GLU A 80 35.15 -16.60 -4.81
N ARG A 81 34.84 -17.76 -5.41
CA ARG A 81 34.26 -17.82 -6.75
C ARG A 81 32.85 -17.25 -6.78
N LYS A 82 32.03 -17.57 -5.77
CA LYS A 82 30.69 -16.99 -5.60
C LYS A 82 30.74 -15.46 -5.52
N LYS A 83 31.64 -14.92 -4.67
CA LYS A 83 31.83 -13.47 -4.52
C LYS A 83 32.19 -12.81 -5.85
N LYS A 84 33.12 -13.39 -6.61
CA LYS A 84 33.52 -12.86 -7.92
C LYS A 84 32.33 -12.79 -8.87
N ILE A 85 31.59 -13.89 -9.04
CA ILE A 85 30.41 -13.95 -9.93
C ILE A 85 29.36 -12.93 -9.51
N ILE A 86 29.08 -12.82 -8.21
CA ILE A 86 28.09 -11.86 -7.71
C ILE A 86 28.54 -10.43 -8.01
N ASN A 87 29.78 -10.08 -7.70
CA ASN A 87 30.31 -8.74 -7.98
C ASN A 87 30.25 -8.43 -9.49
N ASP A 88 30.71 -9.36 -10.34
CA ASP A 88 30.67 -9.20 -11.79
C ASP A 88 29.23 -8.94 -12.29
N ALA A 89 28.24 -9.67 -11.75
CA ALA A 89 26.82 -9.47 -12.06
C ALA A 89 26.27 -8.12 -11.56
N LEU A 90 26.78 -7.58 -10.46
CA LEU A 90 26.38 -6.27 -9.94
C LEU A 90 26.84 -5.11 -10.84
N PHE A 91 27.99 -5.28 -11.51
CA PHE A 91 28.56 -4.28 -12.42
C PHE A 91 28.03 -4.43 -13.85
N ASN A 92 28.06 -5.64 -14.42
CA ASN A 92 27.98 -5.85 -15.87
C ASN A 92 26.57 -6.16 -16.40
N ARG A 93 25.82 -7.09 -15.77
CA ARG A 93 24.44 -7.46 -16.15
C ARG A 93 24.24 -7.87 -17.62
N ARG A 94 25.20 -8.63 -18.16
CA ARG A 94 25.33 -8.99 -19.58
C ARG A 94 24.28 -10.00 -20.04
N ASP A 95 24.02 -11.00 -19.21
CA ASP A 95 23.10 -12.10 -19.52
C ASP A 95 21.94 -12.21 -18.53
N GLU A 96 21.03 -13.14 -18.77
CA GLU A 96 19.87 -13.37 -17.91
C GLU A 96 20.23 -13.84 -16.50
N VAL A 97 21.33 -14.59 -16.34
CA VAL A 97 21.78 -15.07 -15.03
C VAL A 97 22.31 -13.90 -14.23
N GLU A 98 23.16 -13.05 -14.80
CA GLU A 98 23.67 -11.84 -14.16
C GLU A 98 22.54 -10.86 -13.82
N LYS A 99 21.57 -10.67 -14.72
CA LYS A 99 20.37 -9.84 -14.43
C LYS A 99 19.54 -10.43 -13.28
N SER A 100 19.41 -11.76 -13.24
CA SER A 100 18.71 -12.46 -12.16
C SER A 100 19.46 -12.32 -10.82
N ILE A 101 20.79 -12.46 -10.82
CA ILE A 101 21.63 -12.23 -9.63
C ILE A 101 21.49 -10.79 -9.15
N PHE A 102 21.59 -9.80 -10.04
CA PHE A 102 21.43 -8.39 -9.69
C PHE A 102 20.05 -8.09 -9.08
N SER A 103 18.97 -8.55 -9.71
CA SER A 103 17.61 -8.27 -9.25
C SER A 103 17.32 -8.91 -7.89
N THR A 104 17.74 -10.17 -7.69
CA THR A 104 17.57 -10.88 -6.43
C THR A 104 18.47 -10.33 -5.33
N TYR A 105 19.72 -9.96 -5.64
CA TYR A 105 20.62 -9.30 -4.69
C TYR A 105 20.06 -7.95 -4.22
N LYS A 106 19.50 -7.17 -5.15
CA LYS A 106 18.81 -5.92 -4.82
C LYS A 106 17.61 -6.17 -3.92
N ALA A 107 16.79 -7.17 -4.20
CA ALA A 107 15.66 -7.55 -3.34
C ALA A 107 16.09 -7.94 -1.93
N THR A 108 17.16 -8.75 -1.79
CA THR A 108 17.67 -9.17 -0.49
C THR A 108 18.31 -8.04 0.29
N SER A 109 18.89 -7.04 -0.40
CA SER A 109 19.36 -5.82 0.25
C SER A 109 18.22 -5.05 0.94
N TYR A 110 16.99 -5.14 0.43
CA TYR A 110 15.82 -4.53 1.08
C TYR A 110 15.43 -5.25 2.37
N PHE A 111 15.69 -6.55 2.48
CA PHE A 111 15.50 -7.28 3.74
C PHE A 111 16.44 -6.75 4.82
N ILE A 112 17.71 -6.54 4.49
CA ILE A 112 18.71 -5.99 5.40
C ILE A 112 18.31 -4.58 5.83
N ASN A 113 17.97 -3.71 4.87
CA ASN A 113 17.60 -2.33 5.16
C ASN A 113 16.35 -2.23 6.05
N LEU A 114 15.33 -3.08 5.80
CA LEU A 114 14.14 -3.12 6.66
C LEU A 114 14.52 -3.50 8.10
N THR A 115 15.38 -4.50 8.26
CA THR A 115 15.80 -5.03 9.56
C THR A 115 16.67 -4.04 10.33
N LYS A 116 17.68 -3.48 9.67
CA LYS A 116 18.73 -2.65 10.27
C LYS A 116 18.29 -1.19 10.35
N ASP A 117 18.03 -0.57 9.20
CA ASP A 117 17.85 0.88 9.11
C ASP A 117 16.43 1.34 9.48
N LYS A 118 15.43 0.47 9.32
CA LYS A 118 14.02 0.85 9.50
C LYS A 118 13.42 0.36 10.80
N LEU A 119 13.69 -0.88 11.20
CA LEU A 119 13.10 -1.47 12.40
C LEU A 119 14.11 -1.71 13.53
N LYS A 120 15.39 -1.37 13.32
CA LYS A 120 16.46 -1.38 14.33
C LYS A 120 16.59 -2.68 15.12
N PHE A 121 16.39 -3.81 14.46
CA PHE A 121 16.67 -5.14 15.03
C PHE A 121 18.17 -5.47 15.03
N VAL A 122 18.94 -4.73 14.26
CA VAL A 122 20.38 -4.88 14.06
C VAL A 122 21.03 -3.50 14.20
N ASP A 123 22.13 -3.42 14.92
CA ASP A 123 22.88 -2.17 15.10
C ASP A 123 23.81 -1.86 13.91
N PHE A 124 24.49 -0.71 13.98
CA PHE A 124 25.42 -0.28 12.93
C PHE A 124 26.60 -1.24 12.75
N GLU A 125 26.97 -1.99 13.80
CA GLU A 125 28.04 -3.00 13.83
C GLU A 125 27.61 -4.37 13.30
N ASN A 126 26.38 -4.51 12.81
CA ASN A 126 25.78 -5.79 12.39
C ASN A 126 25.62 -6.79 13.54
N LYS A 127 25.39 -6.30 14.76
CA LYS A 127 25.03 -7.12 15.92
C LYS A 127 23.53 -7.03 16.21
N LEU A 128 22.97 -8.09 16.79
CA LEU A 128 21.56 -8.11 17.18
C LEU A 128 21.33 -7.13 18.33
N THR A 129 20.28 -6.32 18.21
CA THR A 129 19.77 -5.55 19.35
C THR A 129 18.97 -6.47 20.29
N SER A 130 18.54 -5.97 21.45
CA SER A 130 17.70 -6.74 22.38
C SER A 130 16.40 -7.23 21.72
N SER A 131 15.82 -6.44 20.81
CA SER A 131 14.67 -6.85 19.99
C SER A 131 15.05 -7.93 18.97
N GLY A 132 16.24 -7.82 18.36
CA GLY A 132 16.86 -8.85 17.52
C GLY A 132 16.93 -10.20 18.20
N GLU A 133 17.52 -10.24 19.40
CA GLU A 133 17.67 -11.45 20.21
C GLU A 133 16.32 -12.07 20.63
N LYS A 134 15.36 -11.22 21.01
CA LYS A 134 13.99 -11.67 21.32
C LYS A 134 13.29 -12.28 20.11
N LEU A 135 13.50 -11.73 18.91
CA LEU A 135 12.88 -12.23 17.69
C LEU A 135 13.42 -13.63 17.34
N VAL A 136 14.74 -13.80 17.34
CA VAL A 136 15.38 -15.08 16.96
C VAL A 136 15.23 -16.19 17.99
N SER A 137 14.98 -15.86 19.25
CA SER A 137 14.66 -16.84 20.30
C SER A 137 13.26 -17.42 20.19
N CYS A 138 12.38 -16.85 19.35
CA CYS A 138 11.07 -17.41 19.08
C CYS A 138 11.17 -18.66 18.20
N ARG A 139 10.67 -19.80 18.69
CA ARG A 139 10.56 -21.03 17.90
C ARG A 139 9.34 -20.95 16.99
N SER A 140 9.56 -20.79 15.68
CA SER A 140 8.48 -20.84 14.69
C SER A 140 9.02 -21.04 13.27
N ASN A 141 8.10 -21.34 12.35
CA ASN A 141 8.35 -21.48 10.92
C ASN A 141 9.04 -20.23 10.34
N ASP A 142 9.92 -20.42 9.36
CA ASP A 142 10.66 -19.32 8.74
C ASP A 142 9.77 -18.41 7.87
N PHE A 143 8.66 -18.91 7.36
CA PHE A 143 7.80 -18.21 6.41
C PHE A 143 6.46 -17.80 7.01
N ARG A 144 6.24 -18.08 8.30
CA ARG A 144 5.04 -17.69 9.04
C ARG A 144 5.40 -17.16 10.42
N LEU A 145 4.99 -15.93 10.68
CA LEU A 145 5.14 -15.29 11.98
C LEU A 145 4.19 -15.90 13.02
N SER A 146 4.75 -16.36 14.13
CA SER A 146 4.03 -16.70 15.36
C SER A 146 3.43 -15.47 16.02
N LYS A 147 2.52 -15.67 16.98
CA LYS A 147 1.93 -14.59 17.76
C LYS A 147 2.99 -13.71 18.43
N LYS A 148 3.99 -14.31 19.09
CA LYS A 148 5.05 -13.57 19.80
C LYS A 148 5.92 -12.76 18.85
N GLU A 149 6.24 -13.30 17.67
CA GLU A 149 7.00 -12.56 16.66
C GLU A 149 6.22 -11.36 16.13
N LYS A 150 4.91 -11.51 15.90
CA LYS A 150 4.05 -10.40 15.50
C LYS A 150 4.03 -9.28 16.55
N GLU A 151 3.96 -9.63 17.84
CA GLU A 151 4.02 -8.65 18.92
C GLU A 151 5.36 -7.91 18.96
N ILE A 152 6.49 -8.62 18.77
CA ILE A 152 7.84 -8.02 18.71
C ILE A 152 7.98 -7.09 17.50
N LEU A 153 7.55 -7.54 16.31
CA LEU A 153 7.59 -6.74 15.09
C LEU A 153 6.70 -5.51 15.17
N PHE A 154 5.49 -5.66 15.72
CA PHE A 154 4.58 -4.54 15.95
C PHE A 154 5.21 -3.49 16.86
N CYS A 155 5.82 -3.90 17.99
CA CYS A 155 6.53 -2.99 18.90
C CYS A 155 7.62 -2.18 18.18
N ALA A 156 8.39 -2.81 17.29
CA ALA A 156 9.40 -2.11 16.50
C ALA A 156 8.77 -1.13 15.48
N ILE A 157 7.72 -1.55 14.78
CA ILE A 157 7.02 -0.71 13.80
C ILE A 157 6.44 0.55 14.45
N ILE A 158 5.75 0.42 15.59
CA ILE A 158 5.15 1.58 16.25
C ILE A 158 6.19 2.54 16.84
N LYS A 159 7.43 2.10 17.08
CA LYS A 159 8.52 2.99 17.51
C LYS A 159 9.10 3.82 16.38
N GLU A 160 9.17 3.23 15.19
CA GLU A 160 9.88 3.83 14.05
C GLU A 160 8.95 4.46 13.01
N ASP A 161 7.67 4.09 13.02
CA ASP A 161 6.73 4.40 11.93
C ASP A 161 5.29 4.69 12.45
N PHE A 162 5.17 5.17 13.68
CA PHE A 162 3.90 5.31 14.41
C PHE A 162 2.79 5.98 13.60
N ASN A 163 3.00 7.25 13.21
CA ASN A 163 1.98 8.09 12.59
C ASN A 163 1.46 7.47 11.29
N PHE A 164 2.36 6.97 10.44
CA PHE A 164 2.01 6.37 9.16
C PHE A 164 1.32 5.01 9.33
N PHE A 165 1.82 4.18 10.24
CA PHE A 165 1.30 2.83 10.40
C PHE A 165 -0.06 2.82 11.11
N ILE A 166 -0.20 3.61 12.18
CA ILE A 166 -1.44 3.67 12.98
C ILE A 166 -2.56 4.38 12.21
N SER A 167 -2.28 5.51 11.55
CA SER A 167 -3.31 6.21 10.78
C SER A 167 -3.86 5.33 9.64
N LEU A 168 -2.99 4.66 8.87
CA LEU A 168 -3.40 3.70 7.85
C LEU A 168 -4.24 2.56 8.44
N SER A 169 -3.82 2.00 9.58
CA SER A 169 -4.55 0.93 10.26
C SER A 169 -5.98 1.34 10.64
N LEU A 170 -6.15 2.59 11.09
CA LEU A 170 -7.46 3.14 11.43
C LEU A 170 -8.29 3.48 10.19
N LEU A 171 -7.66 3.98 9.12
CA LEU A 171 -8.32 4.29 7.85
C LEU A 171 -8.86 3.03 7.14
N GLN A 172 -8.27 1.85 7.33
CA GLN A 172 -8.82 0.60 6.79
C GLN A 172 -10.25 0.30 7.29
N LYS A 173 -10.58 0.69 8.53
CA LYS A 173 -11.96 0.58 9.04
C LYS A 173 -12.93 1.44 8.25
N ILE A 174 -12.48 2.63 7.84
CA ILE A 174 -13.28 3.55 7.06
C ILE A 174 -13.43 3.06 5.62
N GLN A 175 -12.35 2.55 5.02
CA GLN A 175 -12.39 1.89 3.70
C GLN A 175 -13.40 0.74 3.68
N ASN A 176 -13.48 -0.06 4.74
CA ASN A 176 -14.47 -1.13 4.82
C ASN A 176 -15.93 -0.62 4.93
N LYS A 177 -16.14 0.62 5.38
CA LYS A 177 -17.48 1.24 5.50
C LYS A 177 -17.93 1.92 4.21
N VAL A 178 -17.00 2.47 3.43
CA VAL A 178 -17.30 3.30 2.26
C VAL A 178 -16.84 2.58 0.99
N LYS A 179 -17.78 2.33 0.07
CA LYS A 179 -17.48 1.66 -1.21
C LYS A 179 -16.56 2.51 -2.07
N ASN A 180 -15.73 1.85 -2.88
CA ASN A 180 -14.84 2.48 -3.88
C ASN A 180 -13.81 3.47 -3.31
N LEU A 181 -13.52 3.36 -2.01
CA LEU A 181 -12.57 4.23 -1.35
C LEU A 181 -11.12 3.80 -1.65
N ASN A 182 -10.37 4.62 -2.38
CA ASN A 182 -8.94 4.39 -2.60
C ASN A 182 -8.14 4.74 -1.34
N ILE A 183 -7.70 3.72 -0.61
CA ILE A 183 -6.96 3.90 0.65
C ILE A 183 -5.60 4.58 0.46
N GLU A 184 -4.94 4.36 -0.68
CA GLU A 184 -3.62 4.95 -0.94
C GLU A 184 -3.73 6.47 -1.07
N GLU A 185 -4.71 6.93 -1.86
CA GLU A 185 -5.01 8.35 -2.05
C GLU A 185 -5.43 9.01 -0.75
N ILE A 186 -6.34 8.37 0.00
CA ILE A 186 -6.87 8.95 1.22
C ILE A 186 -5.86 9.00 2.34
N HIS A 187 -5.05 7.95 2.49
CA HIS A 187 -3.96 7.98 3.45
C HIS A 187 -2.98 9.10 3.11
N PHE A 188 -2.63 9.29 1.83
CA PHE A 188 -1.77 10.39 1.43
C PHE A 188 -2.39 11.77 1.73
N GLU A 189 -3.65 12.01 1.33
CA GLU A 189 -4.39 13.24 1.67
C GLU A 189 -4.38 13.51 3.18
N PHE A 190 -4.67 12.47 3.98
CA PHE A 190 -4.67 12.55 5.44
C PHE A 190 -3.31 12.97 6.02
N LEU A 191 -2.22 12.35 5.55
CA LEU A 191 -0.85 12.66 6.02
C LEU A 191 -0.46 14.11 5.68
N VAL A 192 -0.84 14.58 4.49
CA VAL A 192 -0.58 15.97 4.06
C VAL A 192 -1.37 16.95 4.92
N GLU A 193 -2.66 16.70 5.14
CA GLU A 193 -3.57 17.63 5.80
C GLU A 193 -3.37 17.64 7.32
N LYS A 194 -3.32 16.47 7.96
CA LYS A 194 -3.33 16.35 9.42
C LYS A 194 -1.93 16.27 10.03
N PHE A 195 -0.91 15.83 9.29
CA PHE A 195 0.47 15.78 9.77
C PHE A 195 1.43 16.76 9.06
N ASN A 196 0.94 17.56 8.11
CA ASN A 196 1.75 18.51 7.33
C ASN A 196 2.93 17.83 6.59
N ILE A 197 2.77 16.56 6.20
CA ILE A 197 3.79 15.80 5.49
C ILE A 197 3.66 16.08 3.99
N LYS A 198 4.07 17.29 3.60
CA LYS A 198 3.94 17.82 2.23
C LYS A 198 5.05 17.37 1.28
N HIS A 199 6.18 16.92 1.84
CA HIS A 199 7.35 16.54 1.08
C HIS A 199 7.84 15.19 1.52
N PHE A 200 7.49 14.19 0.73
CA PHE A 200 8.46 13.16 0.48
C PHE A 200 9.17 13.54 -0.80
N ARG A 201 10.51 13.61 -0.79
CA ARG A 201 11.30 13.66 -2.03
C ARG A 201 11.17 12.29 -2.73
N TYR A 202 9.99 11.99 -3.26
CA TYR A 202 9.73 10.81 -4.07
C TYR A 202 10.00 11.19 -5.52
N THR A 203 11.15 10.79 -6.02
CA THR A 203 11.32 10.70 -7.47
C THR A 203 10.31 9.64 -7.96
N GLU A 204 9.35 10.12 -8.75
CA GLU A 204 8.36 9.41 -9.57
C GLU A 204 7.20 8.69 -8.86
N ALA A 205 6.04 8.77 -9.50
CA ALA A 205 4.72 8.19 -9.19
C ALA A 205 4.70 6.68 -8.88
N SER A 206 5.83 5.99 -9.03
CA SER A 206 6.04 4.58 -8.70
C SER A 206 6.35 4.33 -7.22
N ASN A 207 6.77 5.35 -6.45
CA ASN A 207 7.08 5.22 -5.01
C ASN A 207 5.91 5.58 -4.08
N GLU A 208 5.00 6.46 -4.50
CA GLU A 208 3.79 6.82 -3.72
C GLU A 208 2.87 5.60 -3.52
N LYS A 209 2.63 4.83 -4.60
CA LYS A 209 1.86 3.58 -4.55
C LYS A 209 2.49 2.51 -3.65
N ASN A 210 3.82 2.45 -3.58
CA ASN A 210 4.51 1.46 -2.77
C ASN A 210 4.47 1.77 -1.26
N PHE A 211 4.29 3.04 -0.87
CA PHE A 211 4.40 3.47 0.52
C PHE A 211 3.29 2.91 1.43
N SER A 212 2.03 3.12 1.05
CA SER A 212 0.86 2.60 1.78
C SER A 212 0.75 1.09 1.61
N LYS A 213 0.98 0.59 0.39
CA LYS A 213 0.89 -0.83 0.05
C LYS A 213 1.78 -1.72 0.93
N VAL A 214 3.02 -1.31 1.21
CA VAL A 214 3.90 -2.06 2.11
C VAL A 214 3.33 -2.15 3.53
N ARG A 215 2.79 -1.05 4.06
CA ARG A 215 2.19 -1.04 5.40
C ARG A 215 0.90 -1.82 5.45
N GLU A 216 0.09 -1.82 4.38
CA GLU A 216 -1.07 -2.70 4.28
C GLU A 216 -0.69 -4.18 4.37
N HIS A 217 0.41 -4.57 3.72
CA HIS A 217 0.97 -5.91 3.86
C HIS A 217 1.41 -6.21 5.29
N TRP A 218 2.06 -5.26 5.98
CA TRP A 218 2.42 -5.41 7.39
C TRP A 218 1.20 -5.57 8.30
N ILE A 219 0.15 -4.76 8.09
CA ILE A 219 -1.12 -4.85 8.83
C ILE A 219 -1.72 -6.27 8.68
N LYS A 220 -1.70 -6.82 7.46
CA LYS A 220 -2.16 -8.18 7.15
C LYS A 220 -1.27 -9.25 7.79
N ASP A 221 0.04 -9.17 7.65
CA ASP A 221 1.01 -10.13 8.20
C ASP A 221 0.93 -10.20 9.73
N LEU A 222 0.80 -9.05 10.39
CA LEU A 222 0.59 -8.96 11.83
C LEU A 222 -0.80 -9.45 12.24
N GLY A 223 -1.77 -9.51 11.31
CA GLY A 223 -3.17 -9.73 11.62
C GLY A 223 -3.64 -8.70 12.64
N LEU A 224 -3.27 -7.43 12.42
CA LEU A 224 -3.46 -6.32 13.37
C LEU A 224 -4.93 -6.07 13.68
N LEU A 225 -5.78 -6.16 12.66
CA LEU A 225 -7.19 -5.82 12.72
C LEU A 225 -8.06 -7.05 13.02
N ASP A 226 -9.16 -6.84 13.76
CA ASP A 226 -10.22 -7.81 13.99
C ASP A 226 -11.20 -7.89 12.79
N LYS A 227 -12.22 -8.74 12.91
CA LYS A 227 -13.27 -8.91 11.89
C LYS A 227 -14.06 -7.62 11.57
N ASN A 228 -14.03 -6.66 12.49
CA ASN A 228 -14.72 -5.37 12.40
C ASN A 228 -13.72 -4.25 12.04
N TYR A 229 -12.52 -4.60 11.59
CA TYR A 229 -11.43 -3.70 11.23
C TYR A 229 -10.96 -2.79 12.38
N ASN A 230 -11.15 -3.20 13.64
CA ASN A 230 -10.54 -2.51 14.79
C ASN A 230 -9.18 -3.12 15.10
N ILE A 231 -8.23 -2.30 15.58
CA ILE A 231 -6.95 -2.79 16.12
C ILE A 231 -7.25 -3.71 17.31
N LYS A 232 -6.75 -4.96 17.25
CA LYS A 232 -7.01 -5.96 18.29
C LYS A 232 -6.48 -5.50 19.66
N LYS A 233 -7.20 -5.88 20.72
CA LYS A 233 -6.85 -5.56 22.12
C LYS A 233 -5.42 -5.93 22.51
N THR A 234 -4.86 -6.99 21.93
CA THR A 234 -3.45 -7.39 22.17
C THR A 234 -2.47 -6.31 21.73
N PHE A 235 -2.70 -5.67 20.57
CA PHE A 235 -1.84 -4.61 20.06
C PHE A 235 -2.08 -3.27 20.77
N LEU A 236 -3.32 -2.98 21.16
CA LEU A 236 -3.61 -1.81 22.02
C LEU A 236 -2.87 -1.89 23.37
N LYS A 237 -2.82 -3.07 23.99
CA LYS A 237 -2.02 -3.28 25.21
C LYS A 237 -0.53 -3.00 25.00
N ILE A 238 0.01 -3.32 23.81
CA ILE A 238 1.41 -3.03 23.49
C ILE A 238 1.60 -1.52 23.34
N ILE A 239 0.70 -0.81 22.65
CA ILE A 239 0.73 0.65 22.54
C ILE A 239 0.79 1.30 23.94
N THR A 240 -0.11 0.91 24.85
CA THR A 240 -0.09 1.41 26.23
C THR A 240 1.21 1.07 26.95
N LYS A 241 1.71 -0.17 26.84
CA LYS A 241 2.95 -0.60 27.48
C LYS A 241 4.18 0.19 27.00
N GLU A 242 4.20 0.59 25.73
CA GLU A 242 5.26 1.40 25.15
C GLU A 242 5.08 2.91 25.40
N GLY A 243 4.07 3.32 26.19
CA GLY A 243 3.83 4.73 26.52
C GLY A 243 3.23 5.54 25.37
N LEU A 244 2.63 4.88 24.36
CA LEU A 244 2.12 5.49 23.14
C LEU A 244 0.58 5.66 23.15
N GLU A 245 -0.04 5.62 24.33
CA GLU A 245 -1.50 5.71 24.47
C GLU A 245 -2.04 7.08 24.07
N GLU A 246 -1.44 8.17 24.54
CA GLU A 246 -1.86 9.52 24.16
C GLU A 246 -1.61 9.81 22.66
N PRO A 247 -0.42 9.52 22.08
CA PRO A 247 -0.23 9.59 20.64
C PRO A 247 -1.27 8.79 19.85
N TYR A 248 -1.65 7.60 20.32
CA TYR A 248 -2.69 6.80 19.68
C TYR A 248 -4.06 7.48 19.73
N ARG A 249 -4.45 8.05 20.87
CA ARG A 249 -5.70 8.79 21.03
C ARG A 249 -5.76 10.00 20.11
N GLU A 250 -4.66 10.74 19.99
CA GLU A 250 -4.54 11.89 19.09
C GLU A 250 -4.72 11.48 17.62
N VAL A 251 -3.96 10.49 17.14
CA VAL A 251 -4.08 9.99 15.76
C VAL A 251 -5.49 9.48 15.50
N LYS A 252 -6.08 8.75 16.46
CA LYS A 252 -7.46 8.26 16.33
C LYS A 252 -8.46 9.41 16.20
N LYS A 253 -8.32 10.46 17.01
CA LYS A 253 -9.18 11.64 16.93
C LYS A 253 -9.05 12.30 15.56
N LEU A 254 -7.83 12.50 15.06
CA LEU A 254 -7.60 13.08 13.74
C LEU A 254 -8.24 12.26 12.61
N VAL A 255 -8.14 10.93 12.68
CA VAL A 255 -8.80 10.03 11.70
C VAL A 255 -10.33 10.11 11.81
N ASP A 256 -10.88 10.13 13.03
CA ASP A 256 -12.32 10.25 13.25
C ASP A 256 -12.87 11.61 12.75
N ASP A 257 -12.13 12.70 12.93
CA ASP A 257 -12.49 14.04 12.45
C ASP A 257 -12.41 14.11 10.92
N TYR A 258 -11.31 13.62 10.34
CA TYR A 258 -11.15 13.54 8.89
C TYR A 258 -12.25 12.71 8.20
N TYR A 259 -12.66 11.60 8.82
CA TYR A 259 -13.79 10.81 8.34
C TYR A 259 -15.08 11.63 8.25
N LYS A 260 -15.42 12.37 9.32
CA LYS A 260 -16.64 13.19 9.38
C LYS A 260 -16.60 14.35 8.39
N GLU A 261 -15.47 15.04 8.30
CA GLU A 261 -15.30 16.24 7.50
C GLU A 261 -15.28 15.95 5.99
N LYS A 262 -14.49 14.94 5.58
CA LYS A 262 -14.18 14.71 4.16
C LYS A 262 -14.84 13.46 3.61
N ILE A 263 -14.71 12.33 4.31
CA ILE A 263 -15.09 11.03 3.75
C ILE A 263 -16.61 10.87 3.68
N VAL A 264 -17.35 11.26 4.72
CA VAL A 264 -18.83 11.20 4.71
C VAL A 264 -19.39 12.04 3.57
N SER A 265 -18.85 13.24 3.37
CA SER A 265 -19.26 14.14 2.28
C SER A 265 -18.95 13.53 0.91
N LYS A 266 -17.72 13.04 0.69
CA LYS A 266 -17.32 12.33 -0.55
C LYS A 266 -18.20 11.10 -0.82
N SER A 267 -18.49 10.29 0.18
CA SER A 267 -19.34 9.09 0.05
C SER A 267 -20.77 9.43 -0.34
N LYS A 268 -21.40 10.40 0.34
CA LYS A 268 -22.77 10.85 0.01
C LYS A 268 -22.85 11.44 -1.39
N PHE A 269 -21.78 12.09 -1.84
CA PHE A 269 -21.71 12.60 -3.20
C PHE A 269 -21.60 11.45 -4.21
N GLN A 270 -20.74 10.46 -3.97
CA GLN A 270 -20.63 9.28 -4.81
C GLN A 270 -21.95 8.50 -4.94
N GLU A 271 -22.70 8.33 -3.85
CA GLU A 271 -24.03 7.69 -3.89
C GLU A 271 -25.01 8.43 -4.82
N LYS A 272 -24.93 9.77 -4.87
CA LYS A 272 -25.72 10.56 -5.81
C LYS A 272 -25.26 10.39 -7.25
N ILE A 273 -23.95 10.28 -7.49
CA ILE A 273 -23.40 9.97 -8.81
C ILE A 273 -23.90 8.61 -9.27
N ASP A 274 -23.78 7.57 -8.44
CA ASP A 274 -24.19 6.22 -8.79
C ASP A 274 -25.69 6.17 -9.12
N PHE A 275 -26.52 6.86 -8.33
CA PHE A 275 -27.95 6.96 -8.60
C PHE A 275 -28.26 7.75 -9.87
N PHE A 276 -27.54 8.85 -10.12
CA PHE A 276 -27.66 9.64 -11.35
C PHE A 276 -27.30 8.82 -12.59
N ILE A 277 -26.21 8.06 -12.56
CA ILE A 277 -25.80 7.18 -13.66
C ILE A 277 -26.84 6.08 -13.89
N ALA A 278 -27.35 5.45 -12.83
CA ALA A 278 -28.39 4.44 -12.96
C ALA A 278 -29.67 4.99 -13.62
N ILE A 279 -30.10 6.20 -13.23
CA ILE A 279 -31.23 6.89 -13.89
C ILE A 279 -30.89 7.17 -15.35
N TYR A 280 -29.69 7.70 -15.63
CA TYR A 280 -29.26 8.01 -16.99
C TYR A 280 -29.26 6.77 -17.89
N GLU A 281 -28.78 5.62 -17.40
CA GLU A 281 -28.71 4.37 -18.15
C GLU A 281 -30.09 3.76 -18.42
N THR A 282 -31.00 3.81 -17.44
CA THR A 282 -32.32 3.17 -17.54
C THR A 282 -33.39 4.02 -18.22
N THR A 283 -33.23 5.36 -18.23
CA THR A 283 -34.23 6.24 -18.85
C THR A 283 -34.07 6.25 -20.38
N PRO A 284 -35.17 6.16 -21.16
CA PRO A 284 -35.13 6.30 -22.61
C PRO A 284 -34.52 7.63 -23.05
N LYS A 285 -33.59 7.60 -24.01
CA LYS A 285 -32.98 8.80 -24.60
C LYS A 285 -33.74 9.18 -25.88
N ASN A 286 -33.65 10.45 -26.27
CA ASN A 286 -34.13 10.87 -27.59
C ASN A 286 -33.27 10.28 -28.72
N GLU A 287 -33.67 10.49 -29.98
CA GLU A 287 -32.99 9.96 -31.18
C GLU A 287 -31.49 10.34 -31.26
N LEU A 288 -31.11 11.49 -30.69
CA LEU A 288 -29.74 11.98 -30.65
C LEU A 288 -28.93 11.45 -29.44
N GLY A 289 -29.55 10.62 -28.60
CA GLY A 289 -28.96 10.03 -27.40
C GLY A 289 -28.88 10.98 -26.19
N PHE A 290 -29.66 12.06 -26.18
CA PHE A 290 -29.75 13.01 -25.07
C PHE A 290 -30.93 12.71 -24.14
N LEU A 291 -30.76 13.07 -22.88
CA LEU A 291 -31.79 12.99 -21.84
C LEU A 291 -31.96 14.35 -21.15
N SER A 292 -33.20 14.70 -20.81
CA SER A 292 -33.55 15.93 -20.09
C SER A 292 -32.98 15.93 -18.67
N LEU A 293 -32.23 16.99 -18.33
CA LEU A 293 -31.71 17.18 -16.98
C LEU A 293 -32.83 17.38 -15.97
N GLN A 294 -33.98 17.94 -16.38
CA GLN A 294 -35.14 18.11 -15.51
C GLN A 294 -35.75 16.74 -15.17
N ASP A 295 -35.87 15.84 -16.14
CA ASP A 295 -36.43 14.50 -15.92
C ASP A 295 -35.55 13.70 -14.95
N ILE A 296 -34.23 13.83 -15.09
CA ILE A 296 -33.29 13.23 -14.15
C ILE A 296 -33.44 13.86 -12.75
N ALA A 297 -33.55 15.20 -12.66
CA ALA A 297 -33.72 15.89 -11.39
C ALA A 297 -35.00 15.46 -10.66
N ASP A 298 -36.09 15.27 -11.39
CA ASP A 298 -37.38 14.83 -10.87
C ASP A 298 -37.31 13.38 -10.36
N GLN A 299 -36.67 12.48 -11.12
CA GLN A 299 -36.41 11.11 -10.69
C GLN A 299 -35.48 11.04 -9.46
N MET A 300 -34.48 11.92 -9.39
CA MET A 300 -33.62 12.08 -8.22
C MET A 300 -34.32 12.76 -7.03
N ARG A 301 -35.53 13.29 -7.22
CA ARG A 301 -36.29 14.09 -6.24
C ARG A 301 -35.50 15.28 -5.71
N MET A 302 -34.72 15.92 -6.59
CA MET A 302 -33.87 17.05 -6.24
C MET A 302 -34.47 18.37 -6.70
N GLY A 303 -34.67 19.31 -5.78
CA GLY A 303 -35.07 20.67 -6.13
C GLY A 303 -34.01 21.38 -6.99
N LYS A 304 -34.43 22.35 -7.81
CA LYS A 304 -33.59 23.01 -8.83
C LYS A 304 -32.20 23.44 -8.33
N LYS A 305 -32.13 24.13 -7.19
CA LYS A 305 -30.85 24.59 -6.60
C LYS A 305 -29.94 23.43 -6.20
N SER A 306 -30.50 22.37 -5.63
CA SER A 306 -29.74 21.20 -5.21
C SER A 306 -29.20 20.43 -6.41
N PHE A 307 -30.05 20.22 -7.44
CA PHE A 307 -29.63 19.55 -8.67
C PHE A 307 -28.60 20.37 -9.45
N GLN A 308 -28.76 21.70 -9.50
CA GLN A 308 -27.78 22.62 -10.07
C GLN A 308 -26.39 22.46 -9.44
N ASN A 309 -26.31 22.41 -8.11
CA ASN A 309 -25.03 22.22 -7.43
C ASN A 309 -24.44 20.84 -7.76
N PHE A 310 -25.28 19.80 -7.72
CA PHE A 310 -24.86 18.43 -8.04
C PHE A 310 -24.34 18.29 -9.47
N ILE A 311 -25.08 18.77 -10.48
CA ILE A 311 -24.70 18.56 -11.88
C ILE A 311 -23.42 19.33 -12.26
N SER A 312 -23.21 20.51 -11.65
CA SER A 312 -21.96 21.26 -11.80
C SER A 312 -20.77 20.52 -11.20
N GLU A 313 -20.94 19.97 -9.99
CA GLU A 313 -19.90 19.20 -9.31
C GLU A 313 -19.61 17.87 -10.02
N PHE A 314 -20.66 17.18 -10.50
CA PHE A 314 -20.57 15.96 -11.29
C PHE A 314 -19.77 16.20 -12.56
N TYR A 315 -20.06 17.26 -13.31
CA TYR A 315 -19.31 17.57 -14.52
C TYR A 315 -17.81 17.79 -14.23
N GLU A 316 -17.46 18.59 -13.22
CA GLU A 316 -16.04 18.85 -12.93
C GLU A 316 -15.29 17.61 -12.42
N SER A 317 -15.95 16.77 -11.62
CA SER A 317 -15.34 15.56 -11.04
C SER A 317 -15.25 14.40 -12.03
N GLU A 318 -16.22 14.25 -12.94
CA GLU A 318 -16.36 13.04 -13.77
C GLU A 318 -16.02 13.25 -15.25
N LYS A 319 -15.76 14.48 -15.73
CA LYS A 319 -15.38 14.77 -17.13
C LYS A 319 -14.14 14.04 -17.66
N ASN A 320 -13.27 13.54 -16.78
CA ASN A 320 -12.09 12.76 -17.17
C ASN A 320 -12.39 11.25 -17.27
N LYS A 321 -13.53 10.80 -16.73
CA LYS A 321 -13.98 9.40 -16.78
C LYS A 321 -15.03 9.18 -17.86
N TYR A 322 -15.85 10.20 -18.13
CA TYR A 322 -16.89 10.17 -19.16
C TYR A 322 -16.72 11.29 -20.16
N SER A 323 -17.07 11.02 -21.42
CA SER A 323 -17.37 12.06 -22.41
C SER A 323 -18.77 12.60 -22.14
N ILE A 324 -18.83 13.78 -21.53
CA ILE A 324 -20.09 14.44 -21.14
C ILE A 324 -20.40 15.56 -22.13
N PHE A 325 -21.53 15.43 -22.82
CA PHE A 325 -22.04 16.42 -23.77
C PHE A 325 -23.30 17.06 -23.22
N PHE A 326 -23.38 18.37 -23.34
CA PHE A 326 -24.59 19.12 -23.03
C PHE A 326 -25.17 19.74 -24.28
N ASN A 327 -26.49 19.86 -24.32
CA ASN A 327 -27.16 20.66 -25.33
C ASN A 327 -28.15 21.62 -24.66
N ASN A 328 -28.47 22.69 -25.40
CA ASN A 328 -29.43 23.72 -25.04
C ASN A 328 -30.57 23.78 -26.07
N VAL A 329 -30.76 22.73 -26.87
CA VAL A 329 -31.68 22.71 -28.01
C VAL A 329 -33.11 22.60 -27.49
N VAL A 330 -33.66 23.72 -27.03
CA VAL A 330 -35.02 24.22 -27.30
C VAL A 330 -35.01 25.72 -26.99
N GLN A 331 -35.05 26.59 -28.01
CA GLN A 331 -35.10 28.06 -27.91
C GLN A 331 -36.41 28.61 -27.29
N SER A 332 -37.30 27.75 -26.77
CA SER A 332 -38.62 28.11 -26.23
C SER A 332 -38.93 27.56 -24.83
N ILE A 333 -37.96 26.92 -24.14
CA ILE A 333 -38.16 26.52 -22.74
C ILE A 333 -37.91 27.73 -21.84
N SER A 334 -38.94 28.21 -21.15
CA SER A 334 -38.82 29.23 -20.09
C SER A 334 -37.62 28.90 -19.20
N GLY A 335 -36.85 29.89 -18.74
CA GLY A 335 -35.63 29.70 -17.93
C GLY A 335 -35.81 28.86 -16.64
N LYS A 336 -37.02 28.40 -16.34
CA LYS A 336 -37.37 27.50 -15.22
C LYS A 336 -36.69 26.12 -15.31
N ASN A 337 -36.44 25.54 -16.48
CA ASN A 337 -35.87 24.19 -16.60
C ASN A 337 -34.42 24.15 -17.12
N GLN A 338 -33.71 25.29 -17.04
CA GLN A 338 -32.30 25.38 -17.44
C GLN A 338 -31.38 25.22 -16.23
N TYR A 339 -30.25 24.56 -16.46
CA TYR A 339 -29.12 24.46 -15.54
C TYR A 339 -27.89 25.13 -16.14
N LEU A 340 -26.91 25.50 -15.30
CA LEU A 340 -25.69 26.19 -15.70
C LEU A 340 -24.48 25.29 -15.48
N ILE A 341 -23.73 25.01 -16.54
CA ILE A 341 -22.43 24.34 -16.47
C ILE A 341 -21.37 25.32 -16.96
N ARG A 342 -20.43 25.70 -16.08
CA ARG A 342 -19.43 26.77 -16.36
C ARG A 342 -20.08 28.04 -16.94
N ASN A 343 -21.16 28.49 -16.31
CA ASN A 343 -21.97 29.64 -16.71
C ASN A 343 -22.65 29.52 -18.09
N ARG A 344 -22.71 28.32 -18.69
CA ARG A 344 -23.45 28.08 -19.93
C ARG A 344 -24.79 27.39 -19.64
N PRO A 345 -25.92 27.88 -20.16
CA PRO A 345 -27.21 27.25 -19.98
C PRO A 345 -27.30 25.93 -20.75
N VAL A 346 -27.77 24.89 -20.08
CA VAL A 346 -27.93 23.53 -20.60
C VAL A 346 -29.26 22.94 -20.14
N VAL A 347 -29.85 22.08 -20.96
CA VAL A 347 -31.15 21.46 -20.70
C VAL A 347 -31.09 19.95 -20.80
N ASN A 348 -30.28 19.42 -21.71
CA ASN A 348 -30.11 17.97 -21.86
C ASN A 348 -28.64 17.57 -21.73
N ILE A 349 -28.43 16.31 -21.35
CA ILE A 349 -27.13 15.67 -21.20
C ILE A 349 -27.03 14.39 -22.00
N ARG A 350 -25.84 14.11 -22.52
CA ARG A 350 -25.45 12.82 -23.08
C ARG A 350 -24.11 12.41 -22.47
N ILE A 351 -24.02 11.17 -22.01
CA ILE A 351 -22.84 10.62 -21.34
C ILE A 351 -22.39 9.40 -22.14
N LYS A 352 -21.08 9.32 -22.41
CA LYS A 352 -20.44 8.11 -22.95
C LYS A 352 -19.24 7.75 -22.07
N GLU A 353 -19.08 6.48 -21.70
CA GLU A 353 -17.86 6.01 -21.02
C GLU A 353 -16.66 6.16 -21.96
N LEU A 354 -15.52 6.60 -21.44
CA LEU A 354 -14.29 6.78 -22.23
C LEU A 354 -13.58 5.44 -22.54
N ASN A 355 -13.95 4.33 -21.86
CA ASN A 355 -13.24 3.04 -21.92
C ASN A 355 -14.18 1.82 -21.98
N LYS A 356 -15.10 1.78 -22.94
CA LYS A 356 -15.73 0.52 -23.37
C LYS A 356 -15.61 0.33 -24.87
#